data_AF-A0AA35RMV4-F1
#
_entry.id   AF-A0AA35RMV4-F1
#
_cell.length_a   1.000
_cell.length_b   1.000
_cell.length_c   1.000
_cell.angle_alpha   90.00
_cell.angle_beta   90.00
_cell.angle_gamma   90.00
#
_symmetry.space_group_name_H-M   'P 1'
#
loop_
_entity.id
_entity.type
_entity.pdbx_description
1 polymer ?
#
loop_
_entity_poly.entity_id
_entity_poly.type
_entity_poly.pdbx_seq_one_letter_code
_entity_poly.pdbx_strand_id
1 'polypeptide(L)'
;KVVRCKGRRDHVIFPRKNNSCGCRSPDSREIKQEPASLASPSSYFDSYQVKEMGKQFGNLIRGRNIVTYFLSPYGQRLFAGFFSKGIPNNMRRVSEEVPYMLPSAIICSMIYYFGTKNFEARRRKNPADFEHEE
;
A
#
# COMPACT_ATOMS: atom_id res chain seq x y z
N LYS A 1 -2.55 56.09 -11.00
CA LYS A 1 -2.59 55.39 -12.31
C LYS A 1 -2.96 53.94 -12.06
N VAL A 2 -4.17 53.52 -12.44
CA VAL A 2 -4.65 52.15 -12.28
C VAL A 2 -4.12 51.33 -13.45
N VAL A 3 -3.39 50.25 -13.18
CA VAL A 3 -3.04 49.26 -14.21
C VAL A 3 -3.67 47.94 -13.83
N ARG A 4 -4.69 47.60 -14.61
CA ARG A 4 -5.42 46.33 -14.57
C ARG A 4 -4.72 45.39 -15.54
N CYS A 5 -4.04 44.36 -15.05
CA CYS A 5 -3.51 43.30 -15.89
C CYS A 5 -4.43 42.07 -15.84
N LYS A 6 -4.99 41.75 -16.99
CA LYS A 6 -5.89 40.63 -17.30
C LYS A 6 -5.05 39.34 -17.38
N GLY A 7 -5.52 38.26 -16.78
CA GLY A 7 -4.75 37.02 -16.59
C GLY A 7 -4.48 36.20 -17.85
N ARG A 8 -3.56 35.22 -17.71
CA ARG A 8 -3.53 33.98 -18.50
C ARG A 8 -2.50 32.96 -17.97
N ARG A 9 -3.00 31.81 -17.53
CA ARG A 9 -2.38 30.47 -17.52
C ARG A 9 -1.09 30.26 -16.72
N ASP A 10 -1.25 29.85 -15.46
CA ASP A 10 -0.19 29.23 -14.66
C ASP A 10 -0.05 27.74 -15.05
N HIS A 11 0.85 27.44 -15.98
CA HIS A 11 1.49 26.13 -16.04
C HIS A 11 2.62 26.12 -15.01
N VAL A 12 2.38 25.58 -13.82
CA VAL A 12 3.43 25.39 -12.81
C VAL A 12 4.18 24.10 -13.14
N ILE A 13 5.23 24.23 -13.94
CA ILE A 13 6.35 23.29 -13.97
C ILE A 13 7.18 23.60 -12.71
N PHE A 14 7.26 22.68 -11.76
CA PHE A 14 8.09 22.83 -10.57
C PHE A 14 9.58 22.70 -10.92
N PRO A 15 10.43 23.73 -10.71
CA PRO A 15 11.87 23.55 -10.71
C PRO A 15 12.32 22.95 -9.37
N ARG A 16 13.13 21.88 -9.41
CA ARG A 16 13.92 21.41 -8.25
C ARG A 16 14.82 22.55 -7.78
N LYS A 17 14.64 23.03 -6.54
CA LYS A 17 15.63 23.88 -5.86
C LYS A 17 16.46 23.04 -4.91
N ASN A 18 17.73 22.87 -5.27
CA ASN A 18 18.81 22.43 -4.39
C ASN A 18 19.26 23.62 -3.52
N ASN A 19 19.44 23.33 -2.23
CA ASN A 19 20.41 23.86 -1.27
C ASN A 19 20.40 25.36 -0.88
N SER A 20 20.76 25.55 0.40
CA SER A 20 21.14 26.78 1.10
C SER A 20 20.06 27.84 1.38
N CYS A 21 19.36 27.68 2.51
CA CYS A 21 18.93 28.82 3.35
C CYS A 21 19.17 28.45 4.81
N GLY A 22 20.19 29.08 5.41
CA GLY A 22 20.56 28.90 6.81
C GLY A 22 19.59 29.58 7.77
N CYS A 23 19.15 28.84 8.78
CA CYS A 23 18.50 29.39 9.96
C CYS A 23 19.54 29.47 11.07
N ARG A 24 19.85 30.71 11.47
CA ARG A 24 20.78 31.09 12.53
C ARG A 24 20.18 30.65 13.88
N SER A 25 20.76 29.64 14.53
CA SER A 25 20.39 29.19 15.87
C SER A 25 20.87 30.18 16.93
N PRO A 26 20.02 30.66 17.86
CA PRO A 26 20.48 31.47 18.97
C PRO A 26 21.25 30.63 20.00
N ASP A 27 22.37 31.21 20.42
CA ASP A 27 23.35 30.70 21.39
C ASP A 27 22.80 30.43 22.79
N SER A 28 23.17 29.25 23.30
CA SER A 28 23.89 29.05 24.57
C SER A 28 23.37 29.79 25.82
N ARG A 29 22.46 29.15 26.57
CA ARG A 29 22.42 29.25 28.05
C ARG A 29 22.13 27.89 28.68
N GLU A 30 23.16 27.39 29.38
CA GLU A 30 23.16 26.39 30.45
C GLU A 30 22.23 25.18 30.33
N ILE A 31 22.76 24.11 29.74
CA ILE A 31 22.33 22.75 30.05
C ILE A 31 22.92 22.41 31.44
N LYS A 32 22.13 22.61 32.50
CA LYS A 32 22.37 21.90 33.76
C LYS A 32 22.05 20.42 33.50
N GLN A 33 23.09 19.60 33.51
CA GLN A 33 22.94 18.15 33.55
C GLN A 33 22.44 17.76 34.93
N GLU A 34 21.15 17.46 35.03
CA GLU A 34 20.57 16.78 36.19
C GLU A 34 20.68 15.26 35.95
N PRO A 35 21.24 14.47 36.89
CA PRO A 35 21.62 13.09 36.64
C PRO A 35 20.41 12.17 36.41
N ALA A 36 20.56 11.31 35.40
CA ALA A 36 19.62 10.30 34.98
C ALA A 36 19.30 9.29 36.09
N SER A 37 18.27 9.57 36.88
CA SER A 37 17.55 8.56 37.65
C SER A 37 16.18 9.10 38.02
N LEU A 38 15.11 8.38 37.64
CA LEU A 38 13.70 8.56 38.06
C LEU A 38 12.76 9.43 37.20
N ALA A 39 12.96 9.52 35.89
CA ALA A 39 11.86 9.87 34.97
C ALA A 39 11.22 8.58 34.43
N SER A 40 10.10 8.21 35.03
CA SER A 40 9.20 7.13 34.62
C SER A 40 8.76 7.29 33.15
N PRO A 41 8.67 6.20 32.35
CA PRO A 41 8.18 6.26 30.99
C PRO A 41 6.63 6.33 31.01
N SER A 42 6.08 7.47 31.41
CA SER A 42 4.63 7.64 31.59
C SER A 42 3.95 8.48 30.48
N SER A 43 4.68 9.05 29.52
CA SER A 43 4.08 10.01 28.57
C SER A 43 3.99 9.53 27.12
N TYR A 44 4.37 8.28 26.81
CA TYR A 44 4.33 7.75 25.44
C TYR A 44 3.25 6.70 25.18
N PHE A 45 2.49 6.31 26.22
CA PHE A 45 1.55 5.18 26.17
C PHE A 45 0.07 5.57 26.36
N ASP A 46 -0.32 6.81 26.02
CA ASP A 46 -1.72 7.25 26.11
C ASP A 46 -2.41 7.40 24.73
N SER A 47 -2.12 6.45 23.83
CA SER A 47 -2.89 6.28 22.58
C SER A 47 -3.42 4.85 22.41
N TYR A 48 -3.65 4.13 23.50
CA TYR A 48 -4.52 2.96 23.48
C TYR A 48 -5.95 3.44 23.71
N GLN A 49 -6.55 4.00 22.66
CA GLN A 49 -7.99 4.11 22.65
C GLN A 49 -8.53 2.68 22.77
N VAL A 50 -9.18 2.37 23.89
CA VAL A 50 -10.12 1.25 24.00
C VAL A 50 -11.00 1.35 22.76
N LYS A 51 -10.97 0.31 21.91
CA LYS A 51 -11.85 0.22 20.73
C LYS A 51 -13.27 0.06 21.24
N GLU A 52 -13.90 1.18 21.59
CA GLU A 52 -15.34 1.23 21.72
C GLU A 52 -15.92 0.94 20.34
N MET A 53 -16.67 -0.15 20.27
CA MET A 53 -17.50 -0.48 19.12
C MET A 53 -18.62 0.57 19.09
N GLY A 54 -18.50 1.59 18.24
CA GLY A 54 -19.50 2.66 18.12
C GLY A 54 -18.98 4.07 17.82
N LYS A 55 -17.85 4.24 17.13
CA LYS A 55 -17.30 5.59 16.85
C LYS A 55 -18.24 6.39 15.94
N GLN A 56 -18.71 7.54 16.44
CA GLN A 56 -19.54 8.51 15.70
C GLN A 56 -18.67 9.56 14.99
N PHE A 57 -19.11 10.03 13.82
CA PHE A 57 -18.48 11.16 13.15
C PHE A 57 -18.35 12.35 14.11
N GLY A 58 -17.15 12.92 14.22
CA GLY A 58 -16.80 13.97 15.19
C GLY A 58 -15.75 13.53 16.22
N ASN A 59 -15.71 12.25 16.61
CA ASN A 59 -14.81 11.72 17.65
C ASN A 59 -13.81 10.66 17.15
N LEU A 60 -13.45 10.68 15.85
CA LEU A 60 -12.57 9.67 15.24
C LEU A 60 -11.09 9.97 15.39
N ILE A 61 -10.67 11.15 14.94
CA ILE A 61 -9.27 11.53 14.83
C ILE A 61 -9.13 13.04 14.88
N ARG A 62 -8.08 13.53 15.56
CA ARG A 62 -7.77 14.96 15.60
C ARG A 62 -6.89 15.36 14.42
N GLY A 63 -7.51 15.51 13.23
CA GLY A 63 -6.84 16.06 12.05
C GLY A 63 -6.82 17.59 12.08
N ARG A 64 -5.66 18.22 11.85
CA ARG A 64 -5.53 19.69 11.74
C ARG A 64 -4.94 20.05 10.37
N ASN A 65 -5.38 21.16 9.78
CA ASN A 65 -4.79 21.77 8.59
C ASN A 65 -4.77 20.92 7.30
N ILE A 66 -5.79 20.08 7.07
CA ILE A 66 -5.92 19.31 5.82
C ILE A 66 -7.03 19.94 4.97
N VAL A 67 -6.69 20.44 3.77
CA VAL A 67 -7.65 20.98 2.81
C VAL A 67 -7.83 19.97 1.67
N THR A 68 -9.05 19.51 1.47
CA THR A 68 -9.41 18.56 0.41
C THR A 68 -10.35 19.21 -0.59
N TYR A 69 -10.14 18.94 -1.87
CA TYR A 69 -10.95 19.46 -2.96
C TYR A 69 -11.70 18.33 -3.64
N PHE A 70 -12.97 18.57 -3.96
CA PHE A 70 -13.83 17.60 -4.64
C PHE A 70 -14.60 18.29 -5.77
N LEU A 71 -14.82 17.56 -6.86
CA LEU A 71 -15.68 18.00 -7.96
C LEU A 71 -17.04 17.30 -7.84
N SER A 72 -18.14 17.99 -8.13
CA SER A 72 -19.49 17.41 -8.14
C SER A 72 -19.54 16.18 -9.07
N PRO A 73 -20.26 15.10 -8.71
CA PRO A 73 -20.32 13.89 -9.53
C PRO A 73 -20.84 14.16 -10.95
N TYR A 74 -21.74 15.12 -11.12
CA TYR A 74 -22.27 15.52 -12.42
C TYR A 74 -21.25 16.27 -13.30
N GLY A 75 -20.15 16.76 -12.72
CA GLY A 75 -19.05 17.40 -13.44
C GLY A 75 -17.89 16.45 -13.79
N GLN A 76 -17.96 15.20 -13.33
CA GLN A 76 -16.91 14.20 -13.54
C GLN A 76 -17.28 13.24 -14.69
N ARG A 77 -16.26 12.73 -15.40
CA ARG A 77 -16.42 11.61 -16.32
C ARG A 77 -16.29 10.31 -15.53
N LEU A 78 -17.30 9.43 -15.58
CA LEU A 78 -17.31 8.18 -14.81
C LEU A 78 -16.12 7.26 -15.12
N PHE A 79 -15.66 7.21 -16.38
CA PHE A 79 -14.56 6.35 -16.83
C PHE A 79 -13.35 7.16 -17.34
N ALA A 80 -13.00 8.24 -16.64
CA ALA A 80 -11.81 9.00 -16.98
C ALA A 80 -10.55 8.11 -16.94
N GLY A 81 -9.87 7.97 -18.08
CA GLY A 81 -8.59 7.26 -18.16
C GLY A 81 -8.66 5.73 -18.00
N PHE A 82 -9.80 5.10 -18.32
CA PHE A 82 -9.95 3.65 -18.22
C PHE A 82 -8.84 2.86 -18.94
N PHE A 83 -8.62 3.16 -20.24
CA PHE A 83 -7.58 2.48 -21.02
C PHE A 83 -6.17 2.98 -20.71
N SER A 84 -6.00 4.29 -20.51
CA SER A 84 -4.66 4.88 -20.33
C SER A 84 -4.07 4.70 -18.94
N LYS A 85 -4.92 4.61 -17.90
CA LYS A 85 -4.50 4.54 -16.49
C LYS A 85 -5.07 3.31 -15.79
N GLY A 86 -6.31 2.93 -16.07
CA GLY A 86 -6.97 1.79 -15.44
C GLY A 86 -6.27 0.46 -15.77
N ILE A 87 -6.18 0.12 -17.06
CA ILE A 87 -5.59 -1.16 -17.49
C ILE A 87 -4.12 -1.29 -17.07
N PRO A 88 -3.22 -0.31 -17.32
CA PRO A 88 -1.82 -0.44 -16.91
C PRO A 88 -1.65 -0.56 -15.39
N ASN A 89 -2.47 0.14 -14.60
CA ASN A 89 -2.40 0.02 -13.14
C ASN A 89 -2.95 -1.33 -12.65
N ASN A 90 -3.98 -1.88 -13.29
CA ASN A 90 -4.47 -3.22 -12.97
C ASN A 90 -3.44 -4.28 -13.33
N MET A 91 -2.78 -4.18 -14.48
CA MET A 91 -1.69 -5.10 -14.84
C MET A 91 -0.54 -5.06 -13.83
N ARG A 92 -0.14 -3.85 -13.38
CA ARG A 92 0.86 -3.71 -12.32
C ARG A 92 0.44 -4.42 -11.03
N ARG A 93 -0.82 -4.22 -10.59
CA ARG A 93 -1.36 -4.89 -9.39
C ARG A 93 -1.38 -6.41 -9.54
N VAL A 94 -1.80 -6.91 -10.69
CA VAL A 94 -1.82 -8.36 -10.97
C VAL A 94 -0.40 -8.91 -10.96
N SER A 95 0.57 -8.23 -11.58
CA SER A 95 1.97 -8.69 -11.58
C SER A 95 2.61 -8.74 -10.18
N GLU A 96 2.16 -7.87 -9.26
CA GLU A 96 2.65 -7.84 -7.88
C GLU A 96 2.07 -9.01 -7.06
N GLU A 97 0.83 -9.43 -7.33
CA GLU A 97 0.13 -10.47 -6.56
C GLU A 97 0.34 -11.90 -7.11
N VAL A 98 0.45 -12.04 -8.43
CA VAL A 98 0.67 -13.32 -9.12
C VAL A 98 1.81 -14.15 -8.48
N PRO A 99 3.01 -13.64 -8.16
CA PRO A 99 4.06 -14.48 -7.58
C PRO A 99 3.71 -15.08 -6.22
N TYR A 100 2.77 -14.50 -5.47
CA TYR A 100 2.34 -15.04 -4.17
C TYR A 100 1.23 -16.08 -4.32
N MET A 101 0.27 -15.85 -5.21
CA MET A 101 -0.87 -16.74 -5.41
C MET A 101 -0.52 -17.95 -6.29
N LEU A 102 0.21 -17.71 -7.39
CA LEU A 102 0.44 -18.70 -8.45
C LEU A 102 1.17 -19.98 -8.00
N PRO A 103 2.19 -19.94 -7.10
CA PRO A 103 2.89 -21.16 -6.69
C PRO A 103 1.95 -22.20 -6.06
N SER A 104 1.04 -21.75 -5.19
CA SER A 104 0.06 -22.63 -4.54
C SER A 104 -0.90 -23.28 -5.53
N ALA A 105 -1.37 -22.51 -6.53
CA ALA A 105 -2.26 -23.01 -7.57
C ALA A 105 -1.56 -24.04 -8.47
N ILE A 106 -0.31 -23.77 -8.86
CA ILE A 106 0.51 -24.68 -9.66
C ILE A 106 0.73 -26.00 -8.91
N ILE A 107 1.15 -25.93 -7.64
CA ILE A 107 1.38 -27.13 -6.81
C ILE A 107 0.09 -27.98 -6.73
N CYS A 108 -1.05 -27.35 -6.47
CA CYS A 108 -2.33 -28.05 -6.39
C CYS A 108 -2.67 -28.76 -7.71
N SER A 109 -2.53 -28.07 -8.84
CA SER A 109 -2.77 -28.68 -10.15
C SER A 109 -1.79 -29.82 -10.48
N MET A 110 -0.53 -29.70 -10.06
CA MET A 110 0.49 -30.72 -10.28
C MET A 110 0.20 -31.99 -9.48
N ILE A 111 -0.19 -31.85 -8.21
CA ILE A 111 -0.62 -32.99 -7.37
C ILE A 111 -1.83 -33.68 -7.98
N TYR A 112 -2.83 -32.91 -8.42
CA TYR A 112 -4.02 -33.46 -9.07
C TYR A 112 -3.65 -34.28 -10.32
N TYR A 113 -2.86 -33.70 -11.22
CA TYR A 113 -2.44 -34.35 -12.45
C TYR A 113 -1.63 -35.63 -12.19
N PHE A 114 -0.69 -35.56 -11.26
CA PHE A 114 0.12 -36.71 -10.84
C PHE A 114 -0.77 -37.81 -10.25
N GLY A 115 -1.71 -37.46 -9.37
CA GLY A 115 -2.62 -38.41 -8.73
C GLY A 115 -3.47 -39.17 -9.76
N THR A 116 -4.11 -38.45 -10.68
CA THR A 116 -4.95 -39.06 -11.72
C THR A 116 -4.14 -39.97 -12.63
N LYS A 117 -2.95 -39.55 -13.09
CA LYS A 117 -2.11 -40.37 -13.98
C LYS A 117 -1.56 -41.62 -13.30
N ASN A 118 -1.08 -41.51 -12.06
CA ASN A 118 -0.57 -42.67 -11.33
C ASN A 118 -1.67 -43.67 -11.00
N PHE A 119 -2.85 -43.18 -10.63
CA PHE A 119 -4.00 -44.04 -10.38
C PHE A 119 -4.37 -44.82 -11.64
N GLU A 120 -4.42 -44.17 -12.80
CA GLU A 120 -4.73 -44.85 -14.06
C GLU A 120 -3.66 -45.88 -14.44
N ALA A 121 -2.37 -45.54 -14.29
CA ALA A 121 -1.27 -46.45 -14.59
C ALA A 121 -1.27 -47.70 -13.70
N ARG A 122 -1.47 -47.52 -12.39
CA ARG A 122 -1.50 -48.63 -11.41
C ARG A 122 -2.77 -49.47 -11.47
N ARG A 123 -3.83 -48.96 -12.10
CA ARG A 123 -5.05 -49.74 -12.35
C ARG A 123 -4.85 -50.76 -13.49
N ARG A 124 -3.85 -50.57 -14.36
CA ARG A 124 -3.54 -51.54 -15.41
C ARG A 124 -2.75 -52.72 -14.83
N LYS A 125 -3.01 -53.91 -15.34
CA LYS A 125 -2.27 -55.12 -14.96
C LYS A 125 -0.84 -55.02 -15.49
N ASN A 126 0.13 -55.46 -14.69
CA ASN A 126 1.53 -55.54 -15.10
C ASN A 126 1.78 -56.87 -15.81
N PRO A 127 2.27 -56.91 -17.06
CA PRO A 127 2.53 -58.16 -17.78
C PRO A 127 3.62 -59.03 -17.12
N ALA A 128 4.60 -58.42 -16.45
CA ALA A 128 5.73 -59.14 -15.83
C ALA A 128 5.33 -60.05 -14.66
N ASP A 129 4.13 -59.85 -14.08
CA ASP A 129 3.67 -60.66 -12.96
C ASP A 129 3.13 -62.04 -13.41
N PHE A 130 3.00 -62.29 -14.72
CA PHE A 130 2.43 -63.53 -15.28
C PHE A 130 3.47 -64.46 -15.96
N GLU A 131 4.76 -64.13 -15.92
CA GLU A 131 5.81 -64.86 -16.67
C GLU A 131 6.32 -66.14 -15.96
N HIS A 132 5.95 -66.37 -14.70
CA HIS A 132 6.49 -67.45 -13.85
C HIS A 132 5.43 -68.40 -13.23
N GLU A 133 4.18 -68.37 -13.69
CA GLU A 133 3.11 -69.26 -13.18
C GLU A 133 2.91 -70.55 -13.99
N GLU A 134 3.99 -71.13 -14.54
CA GLU A 134 3.99 -72.43 -15.24
C GLU A 134 4.41 -73.59 -14.32
#